data_AF-A0A7Y8LEJ8-F1
#
_entry.id   AF-A0A7Y8LEJ8-F1
#
_cell.length_a   1.000
_cell.length_b   1.000
_cell.length_c   1.000
_cell.angle_alpha   90.00
_cell.angle_beta   90.00
_cell.angle_gamma   90.00
#
_symmetry.space_group_name_H-M   'P 1'
#
loop_
_entity.id
_entity.type
_entity.pdbx_description
1 polymer ?
#
loop_
_entity_poly.entity_id
_entity_poly.type
_entity_poly.pdbx_seq_one_letter_code
_entity_poly.pdbx_strand_id
1 'polypeptide(L)' 'PFPYGRGKRELILAHAQEMSVDLAISYAYGDSPGDRDILELVGHPLVVNPIRGMAHTAQQQGWPVATWK' A
#
# COMPACT_ATOMS: atom_id res chain seq x y z
N PRO A 1 -8.93 10.00 -11.83
CA PRO A 1 -8.75 8.52 -11.92
C PRO A 1 -9.78 7.80 -11.05
N PHE A 2 -10.20 6.57 -11.41
CA PHE A 2 -10.94 5.73 -10.47
C PHE A 2 -9.99 5.17 -9.41
N PRO A 3 -10.41 5.02 -8.13
CA PRO A 3 -9.53 4.65 -7.03
C PRO A 3 -9.28 3.13 -6.97
N TYR A 4 -8.76 2.56 -8.05
CA TYR A 4 -8.36 1.15 -8.14
C TYR A 4 -6.96 1.02 -8.75
N GLY A 5 -6.12 0.15 -8.19
CA GLY A 5 -4.74 -0.08 -8.67
C GLY A 5 -3.99 1.22 -8.91
N ARG A 6 -3.48 1.40 -10.14
CA ARG A 6 -2.72 2.59 -10.56
C ARG A 6 -3.46 3.90 -10.30
N GLY A 7 -4.79 3.91 -10.42
CA GLY A 7 -5.58 5.10 -10.15
C GLY A 7 -5.53 5.52 -8.67
N LYS A 8 -5.41 4.58 -7.73
CA LYS A 8 -5.13 4.91 -6.33
C LYS A 8 -3.75 5.57 -6.18
N ARG A 9 -2.73 5.01 -6.83
CA ARG A 9 -1.36 5.56 -6.82
C ARG A 9 -1.33 7.01 -7.30
N GLU A 10 -1.97 7.30 -8.43
CA GLU A 10 -2.01 8.66 -8.99
C GLU A 10 -2.69 9.66 -8.03
N LEU A 11 -3.80 9.25 -7.41
CA LEU A 11 -4.51 10.08 -6.43
C LEU A 11 -3.67 10.34 -5.17
N ILE A 12 -2.98 9.32 -4.65
CA ILE A 12 -2.13 9.47 -3.46
C ILE A 12 -0.92 10.34 -3.74
N LEU A 13 -0.29 10.20 -4.91
CA LEU A 13 0.85 11.05 -5.29
C LEU A 13 0.42 12.51 -5.40
N ALA A 14 -0.72 12.79 -6.05
CA ALA A 14 -1.24 14.14 -6.15
C ALA A 14 -1.57 14.73 -4.76
N HIS A 15 -2.22 13.94 -3.90
CA HIS A 15 -2.55 14.37 -2.56
C HIS A 15 -1.31 14.61 -1.69
N ALA A 16 -0.30 13.75 -1.78
CA ALA A 16 0.94 13.91 -1.03
C ALA A 16 1.69 15.18 -1.46
N GLN A 17 1.68 15.52 -2.75
CA GLN A 17 2.24 16.76 -3.25
C GLN A 17 1.49 17.99 -2.73
N GLU A 18 0.15 17.98 -2.80
CA GLU A 18 -0.69 19.07 -2.32
C GLU A 18 -0.51 19.33 -0.82
N MET A 19 -0.45 18.26 -0.04
CA MET A 19 -0.39 18.32 1.42
C MET A 19 1.05 18.33 1.97
N SER A 20 2.07 18.31 1.10
CA SER A 20 3.48 18.19 1.49
C SER A 20 3.75 16.98 2.42
N VAL A 21 3.12 15.85 2.13
CA VAL A 21 3.29 14.59 2.87
C VAL A 21 4.50 13.83 2.31
N ASP A 22 5.43 13.48 3.20
CA ASP A 22 6.54 12.59 2.85
C ASP A 22 6.10 11.12 2.91
N LEU A 23 5.93 10.52 1.73
CA LEU A 23 5.55 9.11 1.61
C LEU A 23 6.64 8.15 2.12
N ALA A 24 7.91 8.57 2.14
CA ALA A 24 9.02 7.73 2.59
C ALA A 24 9.01 7.47 4.10
N ILE A 25 8.33 8.31 4.88
CA ILE A 25 8.11 8.09 6.33
C ILE A 25 6.65 7.73 6.65
N SER A 26 5.82 7.57 5.61
CA SER A 26 4.41 7.26 5.75
C SER A 26 4.15 5.77 5.86
N TYR A 27 2.95 5.44 6.35
CA TYR A 27 2.47 4.08 6.53
C TYR A 27 1.31 3.80 5.57
N ALA A 28 1.22 2.56 5.09
CA ALA A 28 0.05 2.08 4.36
C ALA A 28 -0.28 0.66 4.79
N TYR A 29 -1.59 0.39 4.91
CA TYR A 29 -2.14 -0.89 5.31
C TYR A 29 -3.03 -1.40 4.17
N GLY A 30 -2.82 -2.64 3.75
CA GLY A 30 -3.62 -3.25 2.67
C GLY A 30 -3.74 -4.75 2.81
N ASP A 31 -4.84 -5.31 2.34
CA ASP A 31 -5.14 -6.75 2.42
C ASP A 31 -5.22 -7.39 1.04
N SER A 32 -5.48 -6.60 -0.01
CA SER A 32 -5.83 -7.08 -1.34
C SER A 32 -4.78 -6.72 -2.41
N PRO A 33 -4.77 -7.43 -3.56
CA PRO A 33 -3.89 -7.08 -4.67
C PRO A 33 -4.06 -5.65 -5.20
N GLY A 34 -5.25 -5.05 -5.03
CA GLY A 34 -5.51 -3.67 -5.44
C GLY A 34 -4.79 -2.62 -4.60
N ASP A 35 -4.21 -3.00 -3.47
CA ASP A 35 -3.47 -2.12 -2.57
C ASP A 35 -1.96 -2.14 -2.82
N ARG A 36 -1.50 -3.08 -3.65
CA ARG A 36 -0.07 -3.25 -3.98
C ARG A 36 0.58 -1.94 -4.43
N ASP A 37 -0.06 -1.20 -5.32
CA ASP A 37 0.51 0.03 -5.88
C ASP A 37 0.70 1.13 -4.82
N ILE A 38 -0.08 1.11 -3.73
CA ILE A 38 0.09 2.04 -2.60
C ILE A 38 1.16 1.52 -1.65
N LEU A 39 1.16 0.21 -1.38
CA LEU A 39 2.16 -0.41 -0.50
C LEU A 39 3.58 -0.21 -1.07
N GLU A 40 3.75 -0.21 -2.40
CA GLU A 40 5.02 0.11 -3.06
C GLU A 40 5.41 1.61 -3.00
N LEU A 41 4.50 2.51 -2.62
CA LEU A 41 4.78 3.96 -2.56
C LEU A 41 5.36 4.44 -1.23
N VAL A 42 5.06 3.73 -0.14
CA VAL A 42 5.36 4.21 1.22
C VAL A 42 6.59 3.54 1.81
N GLY A 43 7.24 4.20 2.77
CA GLY A 43 8.38 3.60 3.47
C GLY A 43 8.02 2.53 4.49
N HIS A 44 6.78 2.52 4.98
CA HIS A 44 6.31 1.57 6.00
C HIS A 44 5.03 0.83 5.55
N PRO A 45 5.12 -0.06 4.54
CA PRO A 45 3.99 -0.88 4.14
C PRO A 45 3.70 -1.98 5.16
N LEU A 46 2.42 -2.30 5.38
CA LEU A 46 1.98 -3.46 6.15
C LEU A 46 0.86 -4.18 5.40
N VAL A 47 1.05 -5.48 5.17
CA VAL A 47 -0.03 -6.33 4.67
C VAL A 47 -0.84 -6.86 5.85
N VAL A 48 -2.13 -6.54 5.92
CA VAL A 48 -3.00 -6.93 7.04
C VAL A 48 -4.04 -7.92 6.55
N ASN A 49 -4.25 -9.02 7.27
CA ASN A 49 -5.25 -10.05 6.97
C ASN A 49 -5.28 -10.43 5.47
N PRO A 50 -4.14 -10.86 4.90
CA PRO A 50 -3.95 -10.94 3.45
C PRO A 50 -4.99 -11.83 2.76
N ILE A 51 -5.51 -11.34 1.64
CA ILE A 51 -6.37 -12.10 0.74
C ILE A 51 -5.71 -12.27 -0.64
N ARG A 52 -6.21 -13.25 -1.42
CA ARG A 52 -5.90 -13.41 -2.86
C ARG A 52 -4.40 -13.35 -3.20
N GLY A 53 -3.57 -14.04 -2.42
CA GLY A 53 -2.12 -14.13 -2.68
C GLY A 53 -1.27 -12.99 -2.12
N MET A 54 -1.86 -12.06 -1.35
CA MET A 54 -1.09 -10.97 -0.74
C MET A 54 -0.05 -11.45 0.28
N ALA A 55 -0.24 -12.60 0.92
CA ALA A 55 0.79 -13.19 1.79
C ALA A 55 2.07 -13.52 1.00
N HIS A 56 1.93 -14.09 -0.20
CA HIS A 56 3.06 -14.37 -1.09
C HIS A 56 3.69 -13.08 -1.62
N THR A 57 2.86 -12.09 -2.00
CA THR A 57 3.36 -10.78 -2.44
C THR A 57 4.18 -10.10 -1.34
N ALA A 58 3.69 -10.09 -0.10
CA ALA A 58 4.42 -9.54 1.04
C ALA A 58 5.76 -10.23 1.25
N GLN A 59 5.79 -11.57 1.16
CA GLN A 59 7.02 -12.34 1.25
C GLN A 59 8.03 -11.94 0.15
N GLN A 60 7.59 -11.81 -1.09
CA GLN A 60 8.45 -11.43 -2.21
C GLN A 60 9.02 -10.01 -2.07
N GLN A 61 8.24 -9.08 -1.52
CA GLN A 61 8.62 -7.68 -1.34
C GLN A 61 9.32 -7.40 0.00
N GLY A 62 9.42 -8.41 0.87
CA GLY A 62 9.95 -8.23 2.23
C GLY A 62 9.06 -7.38 3.14
N TRP A 63 7.76 -7.27 2.83
CA TRP A 63 6.84 -6.49 3.64
C TRP A 63 6.37 -7.27 4.87
N PRO A 64 6.19 -6.60 6.03
CA PRO A 64 5.60 -7.23 7.19
C PRO A 64 4.15 -7.64 6.92
N VAL A 65 3.71 -8.68 7.63
CA VAL A 65 2.34 -9.17 7.60
C VAL A 65 1.79 -9.19 9.02
N ALA A 66 0.56 -8.72 9.20
CA ALA A 66 -0.17 -8.80 10.47
C ALA A 66 -1.52 -9.50 10.29
N THR A 67 -1.89 -10.30 11.28
CA THR A 67 -3.25 -10.87 11.40
C THR A 67 -3.94 -10.24 12.61
N TRP A 68 -5.04 -9.56 12.38
CA TRP A 68 -5.84 -8.91 13.42
C TRP A 68 -7.10 -9.72 13.71
N LYS A 69 -7.51 -9.74 14.98
CA LYS A 69 -8.69 -10.48 15.47
C LYS A 69 -9.80 -9.52 15.86
#